data_AF-A0A534AML5-F1
#
_entry.id   AF-A0A534AML5-F1
#
_cell.length_a   1.000
_cell.length_b   1.000
_cell.length_c   1.000
_cell.angle_alpha   90.00
_cell.angle_beta   90.00
_cell.angle_gamma   90.00
#
_symmetry.space_group_name_H-M   'P 1'
#
loop_
_entity.id
_entity.type
_entity.pdbx_description
1 polymer ?
#
loop_
_entity_poly.entity_id
_entity_poly.type
_entity_poly.pdbx_seq_one_letter_code
_entity_poly.pdbx_strand_id
1 'polypeptide(L)'
;MRFVEEPVPVTAKLSKRFYDTFGEEIANELVEWFNQVDETYRSDLRELNELNFARFDAKLDQRLAQFDTTWERRMAEVDAKWERHVADLRIEIQKVRADVIKWMFMFWAPTALATVGTALGVVSLLLR
;
A
#
# COMPACT_ATOMS: atom_id res chain seq x y z
N MET A 1 -5.28 -14.25 22.22
CA MET A 1 -5.67 -13.79 23.57
C MET A 1 -7.18 -13.87 23.67
N ARG A 2 -7.75 -14.80 24.45
CA ARG A 2 -9.18 -14.73 24.80
C ARG A 2 -9.31 -13.75 25.96
N PHE A 3 -9.90 -12.59 25.71
CA PHE A 3 -10.40 -11.75 26.80
C PHE A 3 -11.61 -12.47 27.38
N VAL A 4 -11.38 -13.33 28.36
CA VAL A 4 -12.46 -13.88 29.19
C VAL A 4 -12.84 -12.75 30.14
N GLU A 5 -13.67 -11.83 29.65
CA GLU A 5 -14.39 -10.94 30.55
C GLU A 5 -15.37 -11.81 31.34
N GLU A 6 -15.02 -12.07 32.60
CA GLU A 6 -15.98 -12.61 33.57
C GLU A 6 -17.26 -11.75 33.50
N PRO A 7 -18.44 -12.37 33.37
CA PRO A 7 -19.67 -11.61 33.37
C PRO A 7 -19.81 -10.92 34.70
N VAL A 8 -19.66 -9.59 34.71
CA VAL A 8 -20.08 -8.76 35.84
C VAL A 8 -21.59 -8.87 35.93
N PRO A 9 -22.14 -9.57 36.94
CA PRO A 9 -23.58 -9.71 37.04
C PRO A 9 -24.15 -8.36 37.47
N VAL A 10 -24.96 -7.74 36.61
CA VAL A 10 -25.73 -6.56 36.98
C VAL A 10 -27.04 -7.04 37.55
N THR A 11 -27.10 -7.24 38.87
CA THR A 11 -28.36 -7.57 39.54
C THR A 11 -29.18 -6.30 39.66
N ALA A 12 -30.27 -6.18 38.90
CA ALA A 12 -31.21 -5.09 39.13
C ALA A 12 -31.80 -5.20 40.54
N LYS A 13 -31.90 -4.05 41.22
CA LYS A 13 -32.52 -3.95 42.54
C LYS A 13 -33.54 -2.83 42.51
N LEU A 14 -34.74 -3.13 42.99
CA LEU A 14 -35.81 -2.13 43.14
C LEU A 14 -35.69 -1.44 44.49
N SER A 15 -36.27 -0.24 44.59
CA SER A 15 -36.25 0.52 45.85
C SER A 15 -37.14 -0.14 46.91
N LYS A 16 -36.76 -0.05 48.19
CA LYS A 16 -37.58 -0.57 49.31
C LYS A 16 -39.04 -0.11 49.26
N ARG A 17 -39.27 1.17 48.91
CA ARG A 17 -40.62 1.74 48.79
C ARG A 17 -41.47 1.01 47.74
N PHE A 18 -40.85 0.44 46.70
CA PHE A 18 -41.55 -0.36 45.70
C PHE A 18 -42.03 -1.68 46.29
N TYR A 19 -41.16 -2.39 47.03
CA TYR A 19 -41.52 -3.60 47.77
C TYR A 19 -42.65 -3.33 48.79
N ASP A 20 -42.55 -2.23 49.54
CA ASP A 20 -43.57 -1.85 50.53
C ASP A 20 -44.93 -1.52 49.87
N THR A 21 -44.93 -1.06 48.62
CA THR A 21 -46.16 -0.63 47.90
C THR A 21 -46.81 -1.78 47.12
N PHE A 22 -46.02 -2.62 46.47
CA PHE A 22 -46.50 -3.66 45.55
C PHE A 22 -46.36 -5.09 46.10
N GLY A 23 -45.69 -5.26 47.24
CA GLY A 23 -45.40 -6.56 47.84
C GLY A 23 -44.12 -7.21 47.30
N GLU A 24 -43.60 -8.18 48.07
CA GLU A 24 -42.36 -8.88 47.72
C GLU A 24 -42.49 -9.72 46.45
N GLU A 25 -43.63 -10.36 46.24
CA GLU A 25 -43.88 -11.26 45.10
C GLU A 25 -43.76 -10.51 43.77
N ILE A 26 -44.53 -9.42 43.60
CA ILE A 26 -44.51 -8.61 42.36
C ILE A 26 -43.14 -7.97 42.14
N ALA A 27 -42.48 -7.51 43.20
CA ALA A 27 -41.16 -6.89 43.08
C ALA A 27 -40.08 -7.91 42.68
N ASN A 28 -40.14 -9.14 43.20
CA ASN A 28 -39.20 -10.20 42.83
C ASN A 28 -39.41 -10.67 41.38
N GLU A 29 -40.66 -10.88 40.95
CA GLU A 29 -40.96 -11.23 39.55
C GLU A 29 -40.41 -10.20 38.57
N LEU A 30 -40.54 -8.90 38.87
CA LEU A 30 -40.03 -7.84 38.00
C LEU A 30 -38.50 -7.82 37.95
N VAL A 31 -37.83 -8.07 39.08
CA VAL A 31 -36.37 -8.17 39.15
C VAL A 31 -35.87 -9.39 38.36
N GLU A 32 -36.53 -10.54 38.52
CA GLU A 32 -36.20 -11.76 37.78
C GLU A 32 -36.36 -11.58 36.28
N TRP A 33 -37.48 -11.00 35.85
CA TRP A 33 -37.72 -10.67 34.45
C TRP A 33 -36.66 -9.72 33.89
N PHE A 34 -36.31 -8.66 34.63
CA PHE A 34 -35.28 -7.70 34.19
C PHE A 34 -33.92 -8.38 34.03
N ASN A 35 -33.51 -9.19 35.01
CA ASN A 35 -32.23 -9.89 34.95
C ASN A 35 -32.20 -10.91 33.79
N GLN A 36 -33.31 -11.60 33.51
CA GLN A 36 -33.43 -12.52 32.37
C GLN A 36 -33.32 -11.77 31.02
N VAL A 37 -33.96 -10.61 30.90
CA VAL A 37 -33.88 -9.77 29.70
C VAL A 37 -32.46 -9.24 29.50
N ASP A 38 -31.80 -8.78 30.56
CA ASP A 38 -30.41 -8.28 30.50
C ASP A 38 -29.44 -9.38 30.04
N GLU A 39 -29.54 -10.58 30.62
CA GLU A 39 -28.71 -11.72 30.25
C GLU A 39 -28.91 -12.10 28.77
N THR A 40 -30.16 -12.16 28.32
CA THR A 40 -30.51 -12.46 26.92
C THR A 40 -29.94 -11.40 25.98
N TYR A 41 -30.17 -10.12 26.27
CA TYR A 41 -29.71 -9.03 25.41
C TYR A 41 -28.19 -8.96 25.31
N ARG A 42 -27.50 -9.19 26.43
CA ARG A 42 -26.03 -9.25 26.46
C ARG A 42 -25.49 -10.44 25.68
N SER A 43 -26.16 -11.59 25.75
CA SER A 43 -25.83 -12.76 24.94
C SER A 43 -26.00 -12.48 23.45
N ASP A 44 -27.15 -11.93 23.05
CA ASP A 44 -27.46 -11.58 21.66
C ASP A 44 -26.46 -10.55 21.12
N LEU A 45 -26.12 -9.53 21.91
CA LEU A 45 -25.12 -8.54 21.54
C LEU A 45 -23.75 -9.18 21.31
N ARG A 46 -23.34 -10.13 22.15
CA ARG A 46 -22.07 -10.85 21.98
C ARG A 46 -22.08 -11.70 20.72
N GLU A 47 -23.15 -12.43 20.46
CA GLU A 47 -23.30 -13.25 19.26
C GLU A 47 -23.27 -12.38 17.99
N LEU A 48 -24.03 -11.29 17.97
CA LEU A 48 -24.03 -10.34 16.86
C LEU A 48 -22.65 -9.70 16.66
N ASN A 49 -21.96 -9.37 17.75
CA ASN A 49 -20.63 -8.80 17.70
C ASN A 49 -19.62 -9.79 17.10
N GLU A 50 -19.63 -11.04 17.57
CA GLU A 50 -18.75 -12.10 17.08
C GLU A 50 -19.01 -12.42 15.59
N LEU A 51 -20.29 -12.53 15.20
CA LEU A 51 -20.69 -12.71 13.80
C LEU A 51 -20.24 -11.54 12.91
N ASN A 52 -20.42 -10.31 13.37
CA ASN A 52 -20.03 -9.12 12.62
C ASN A 52 -18.51 -9.00 12.51
N PHE A 53 -17.76 -9.30 13.58
CA PHE A 53 -16.30 -9.31 13.53
C PHE A 53 -15.77 -10.39 12.59
N ALA A 54 -16.31 -11.61 12.63
CA ALA A 54 -15.93 -12.67 11.70
C ALA A 54 -16.18 -12.28 10.23
N ARG A 55 -17.32 -11.64 9.94
CA ARG A 55 -17.63 -11.13 8.59
C ARG A 55 -16.72 -9.99 8.17
N PHE A 56 -16.41 -9.09 9.11
CA PHE A 56 -15.52 -7.96 8.86
C PHE A 56 -14.10 -8.44 8.55
N ASP A 57 -13.58 -9.36 9.36
CA ASP A 57 -12.26 -9.98 9.21
C ASP A 57 -12.14 -10.66 7.84
N ALA A 58 -13.10 -11.53 7.50
CA ALA A 58 -13.12 -12.19 6.19
C ALA A 58 -13.15 -11.21 5.01
N LYS A 59 -13.88 -10.09 5.15
CA LYS A 59 -13.95 -9.04 4.11
C LYS A 59 -12.66 -8.23 4.03
N LEU A 60 -12.00 -7.99 5.16
CA LEU A 60 -10.69 -7.33 5.20
C LEU A 60 -9.65 -8.21 4.52
N ASP A 61 -9.56 -9.49 4.89
CA ASP A 61 -8.63 -10.44 4.28
C ASP A 61 -8.83 -10.53 2.76
N GLN A 62 -10.09 -10.62 2.31
CA GLN A 62 -10.40 -10.61 0.88
C GLN A 62 -9.91 -9.34 0.19
N ARG A 63 -10.11 -8.17 0.79
CA ARG A 63 -9.67 -6.87 0.23
C ARG A 63 -8.15 -6.73 0.23
N LEU A 64 -7.48 -7.21 1.27
CA LEU A 64 -6.02 -7.22 1.34
C LEU A 64 -5.43 -8.11 0.26
N ALA A 65 -5.95 -9.31 0.06
CA ALA A 65 -5.51 -10.19 -1.03
C ALA A 65 -5.74 -9.58 -2.42
N GLN A 66 -6.89 -8.93 -2.64
CA GLN A 66 -7.16 -8.21 -3.90
C GLN A 66 -6.22 -7.01 -4.10
N PHE A 67 -5.91 -6.30 -3.02
CA PHE A 67 -4.97 -5.19 -3.07
C PHE A 67 -3.56 -5.69 -3.41
N ASP A 68 -3.10 -6.75 -2.76
CA ASP A 68 -1.78 -7.35 -2.96
C ASP A 68 -1.58 -7.77 -4.42
N THR A 69 -2.50 -8.56 -4.96
CA THR A 69 -2.49 -8.98 -6.37
C THR A 69 -2.54 -7.79 -7.35
N THR A 70 -3.33 -6.75 -7.04
CA THR A 70 -3.38 -5.54 -7.89
C THR A 70 -2.07 -4.76 -7.82
N TRP A 71 -1.45 -4.71 -6.64
CA TRP A 71 -0.21 -4.01 -6.39
C TRP A 71 0.96 -4.71 -7.09
N GLU A 72 1.09 -6.02 -6.93
CA GLU A 72 2.09 -6.84 -7.64
C GLU A 72 2.01 -6.63 -9.15
N ARG A 73 0.79 -6.66 -9.72
CA ARG A 73 0.57 -6.42 -11.16
C ARG A 73 1.03 -5.03 -11.58
N ARG A 74 0.70 -3.99 -10.79
CA ARG A 74 1.11 -2.61 -11.09
C ARG A 74 2.62 -2.42 -10.99
N MET A 75 3.26 -3.05 -10.01
CA MET A 75 4.71 -2.99 -9.85
C MET A 75 5.41 -3.68 -11.02
N ALA A 76 4.94 -4.85 -11.44
CA ALA A 76 5.48 -5.53 -12.62
C ALA A 76 5.32 -4.69 -13.90
N GLU A 77 4.19 -3.99 -14.07
CA GLU A 77 3.99 -3.06 -15.20
C GLU A 77 4.93 -1.85 -15.15
N VAL A 78 5.19 -1.32 -13.95
CA VAL A 78 6.14 -0.21 -13.75
C VAL A 78 7.56 -0.66 -14.07
N ASP A 79 7.97 -1.82 -13.57
CA ASP A 79 9.30 -2.39 -13.84
C ASP A 79 9.51 -2.62 -15.33
N ALA A 80 8.54 -3.22 -16.03
CA ALA A 80 8.62 -3.44 -17.47
C ALA A 80 8.72 -2.12 -18.26
N LYS A 81 7.97 -1.08 -17.86
CA LYS A 81 8.06 0.25 -18.48
C LYS A 81 9.41 0.91 -18.20
N TRP A 82 9.93 0.76 -16.99
CA TRP A 82 11.22 1.28 -16.60
C TRP A 82 12.36 0.66 -17.39
N GLU A 83 12.39 -0.68 -17.48
CA GLU A 83 13.37 -1.41 -18.28
C GLU A 83 13.34 -0.95 -19.74
N ARG A 84 12.14 -0.78 -20.31
CA ARG A 84 11.98 -0.27 -21.67
C ARG A 84 12.54 1.15 -21.84
N HIS A 85 12.19 2.09 -20.96
CA HIS A 85 12.69 3.46 -21.03
C HIS A 85 14.22 3.51 -20.86
N VAL A 86 14.79 2.68 -19.98
CA VAL A 86 16.25 2.58 -19.82
C VAL A 86 16.92 2.03 -21.09
N ALA A 87 16.33 1.02 -21.72
CA ALA A 87 16.83 0.48 -22.99
C ALA A 87 16.77 1.53 -24.11
N ASP A 88 15.65 2.25 -24.23
CA ASP A 88 15.46 3.31 -25.22
C ASP A 88 16.48 4.45 -25.01
N LEU A 89 16.65 4.92 -23.77
CA LEU A 89 17.66 5.94 -23.42
C LEU A 89 19.08 5.47 -23.76
N ARG A 90 19.40 4.20 -23.53
CA ARG A 90 20.72 3.64 -23.86
C ARG A 90 20.96 3.70 -25.37
N ILE A 91 19.96 3.41 -26.19
CA ILE A 91 20.04 3.51 -27.65
C ILE A 91 20.21 4.97 -28.08
N GLU A 92 19.42 5.89 -27.53
CA GLU A 92 19.51 7.32 -27.84
C GLU A 92 20.90 7.88 -27.49
N ILE A 93 21.46 7.51 -26.34
CA ILE A 93 22.82 7.89 -25.94
C ILE A 93 23.84 7.37 -26.93
N GLN A 94 23.74 6.10 -27.38
CA GLN A 94 24.67 5.57 -28.39
C GLN A 94 24.55 6.32 -29.71
N LYS A 95 23.33 6.69 -30.11
CA LYS A 95 23.09 7.45 -31.35
C LYS A 95 23.70 8.84 -31.26
N VAL A 96 23.41 9.59 -30.20
CA VAL A 96 23.98 10.92 -29.95
C VAL A 96 25.50 10.84 -29.91
N ARG A 97 26.07 9.84 -29.22
CA ARG A 97 27.53 9.62 -29.19
C ARG A 97 28.10 9.40 -30.58
N ALA A 98 27.49 8.54 -31.39
CA ALA A 98 27.94 8.28 -32.75
C ALA A 98 27.85 9.52 -33.65
N ASP A 99 26.76 10.29 -33.53
CA ASP A 99 26.55 11.50 -34.31
C ASP A 99 27.54 12.61 -33.90
N VAL A 100 27.83 12.76 -32.60
CA VAL A 100 28.87 13.68 -32.10
C VAL A 100 30.24 13.30 -32.68
N ILE A 101 30.60 12.01 -32.70
CA ILE A 101 31.87 11.55 -33.29
C ILE A 101 31.93 11.86 -34.79
N LYS A 102 30.86 11.59 -35.54
CA LYS A 102 30.79 11.94 -36.98
C LYS A 102 30.97 13.44 -37.21
N TRP A 103 30.31 14.27 -36.40
CA TRP A 103 30.45 15.72 -36.48
C TRP A 103 31.85 16.19 -36.14
N MET A 104 32.52 15.58 -35.15
CA MET A 104 33.93 15.84 -34.88
C MET A 104 34.79 15.60 -36.14
N PHE A 105 34.63 14.47 -36.83
CA PHE A 105 35.40 14.20 -38.04
C PHE A 105 35.06 15.17 -39.17
N MET A 106 33.77 15.44 -39.43
CA MET A 106 33.36 16.39 -40.46
C MET A 106 33.90 17.80 -40.20
N PHE A 107 33.90 18.23 -38.94
CA PHE A 107 34.40 19.55 -38.55
C PHE A 107 35.93 19.63 -38.59
N TRP A 108 36.64 18.63 -38.06
CA TRP A 108 38.10 18.68 -37.88
C TRP A 108 38.90 18.18 -39.08
N ALA A 109 38.35 17.35 -39.98
CA ALA A 109 39.11 16.76 -41.09
C ALA A 109 39.74 17.80 -42.04
N PRO A 110 39.04 18.87 -42.47
CA PRO A 110 39.66 19.90 -43.32
C PRO A 110 40.85 20.60 -42.64
N THR A 111 40.71 20.95 -41.36
CA THR A 111 41.78 21.59 -40.58
C THR A 111 42.98 20.68 -40.39
N ALA A 112 42.74 19.39 -40.12
CA ALA A 112 43.80 18.39 -40.00
C ALA A 112 44.56 18.25 -41.33
N LEU A 113 43.85 18.14 -42.45
CA LEU A 113 44.45 18.04 -43.79
C LEU A 113 45.26 19.29 -44.15
N ALA A 114 44.74 20.48 -43.88
CA ALA A 114 45.45 21.73 -44.12
C ALA A 114 46.76 21.80 -43.30
N THR A 115 46.69 21.45 -42.01
CA THR A 115 47.86 21.47 -41.11
C THR A 115 48.94 20.50 -41.59
N VAL A 116 48.57 19.28 -41.97
CA VAL A 116 49.50 18.29 -42.53
C VAL A 116 50.09 18.78 -43.85
N GLY A 117 49.27 19.35 -44.73
CA GLY A 117 49.71 19.90 -46.02
C GLY A 117 50.72 21.03 -45.84
N THR A 118 50.48 21.96 -44.92
CA THR A 118 51.43 23.03 -44.59
C THR A 118 52.74 22.49 -44.04
N ALA A 119 52.69 21.52 -43.11
CA ALA A 119 53.89 20.91 -42.55
C ALA A 119 54.76 20.23 -43.63
N LEU A 120 54.14 19.45 -44.52
CA LEU A 120 54.84 18.81 -45.65
C LEU A 120 55.45 19.83 -46.61
N GLY A 121 54.73 20.93 -46.90
CA GLY A 121 55.22 22.01 -47.74
C GLY A 121 56.44 22.74 -47.14
N VAL A 122 56.48 22.93 -45.82
CA VAL A 122 57.64 23.52 -45.15
C VAL A 122 58.84 22.58 -45.19
N VAL A 123 58.64 21.28 -44.93
CA VAL A 123 59.73 20.28 -44.96
C VAL A 123 60.34 20.19 -46.35
N SER A 124 59.53 20.20 -47.42
CA SER A 124 60.06 20.13 -48.80
C SER A 124 60.89 21.36 -49.19
N LEU A 125 60.57 22.54 -48.64
CA LEU A 125 61.37 23.76 -48.80
C LEU A 125 62.72 23.69 -48.07
N LEU A 126 62.75 23.06 -46.88
CA LEU A 126 63.98 22.94 -46.08
C LEU A 126 64.95 21.87 -46.60
N LEU A 127 64.45 20.89 -47.35
CA LEU A 127 65.25 19.82 -47.95
C LEU A 127 65.80 20.16 -49.35
N ARG A 128 65.50 21.36 -49.86
CA ARG A 128 65.97 21.86 -51.16
C ARG A 128 67.22 22.72 -51.01
#